data_AF-A0A822YVS9-F1
#
_entry.id   AF-A0A822YVS9-F1
#
_cell.length_a   1.000
_cell.length_b   1.000
_cell.length_c   1.000
_cell.angle_alpha   90.00
_cell.angle_beta   90.00
_cell.angle_gamma   90.00
#
_symmetry.space_group_name_H-M   'P 1'
#
loop_
_entity.id
_entity.type
_entity.pdbx_description
1 polymer ?
#
loop_
_entity_poly.entity_id
_entity_poly.type
_entity_poly.pdbx_seq_one_letter_code
_entity_poly.pdbx_strand_id
1 'polypeptide(L)'
;MVTRTVDLRSDTVTKPTEAMRAAMANADVDDDVLGVDPTAYRFEAEMAKVMGKEAALFVPSGTMGNLISVLVHCEIRGSEVILGDNSHIHVYENGGISTIGNVHSKTVKNNSDGTMDISLIEASIRDPEEELYYPTTRLICLENTHAKSRSSPPSHIWSYYGGFFYILNVL
;
A
#
# COMPACT_ATOMS: atom_id res chain seq x y z
N MET A 1 -10.64 38.82 -8.97
CA MET A 1 -10.94 37.63 -9.81
C MET A 1 -10.25 36.44 -9.18
N VAL A 2 -10.97 35.35 -8.90
CA VAL A 2 -10.32 34.08 -8.53
C VAL A 2 -9.78 33.46 -9.82
N THR A 3 -8.46 33.39 -9.95
CA THR A 3 -7.82 32.71 -11.09
C THR A 3 -8.13 31.22 -10.99
N ARG A 4 -8.83 30.66 -11.97
CA ARG A 4 -9.01 29.20 -12.08
C ARG A 4 -7.70 28.62 -12.61
N THR A 5 -6.92 28.01 -11.72
CA THR A 5 -5.69 27.29 -12.06
C THR A 5 -6.03 25.88 -12.51
N VAL A 6 -5.56 25.47 -13.69
CA VAL A 6 -5.54 24.07 -14.10
C VAL A 6 -4.26 23.45 -13.53
N ASP A 7 -4.40 22.57 -12.55
CA ASP A 7 -3.28 21.92 -11.85
C ASP A 7 -3.23 20.42 -12.23
N LEU A 8 -2.25 20.06 -13.06
CA LEU A 8 -2.04 18.70 -13.56
C LEU A 8 -0.82 18.01 -12.91
N ARG A 9 -0.37 18.51 -11.75
CA ARG A 9 0.80 17.93 -11.06
C ARG A 9 0.51 16.53 -10.51
N SER A 10 -0.69 16.32 -9.96
CA SER A 10 -1.12 15.07 -9.31
C SER A 10 -2.62 15.12 -9.01
N ASP A 11 -3.27 13.98 -8.86
CA ASP A 11 -4.65 13.88 -8.33
C ASP A 11 -4.71 14.20 -6.82
N THR A 12 -3.59 14.12 -6.11
CA THR A 12 -3.47 14.49 -4.69
C THR A 12 -3.68 15.98 -4.41
N VAL A 13 -3.76 16.84 -5.44
CA VAL A 13 -4.07 18.28 -5.28
C VAL A 13 -5.58 18.55 -5.15
N THR A 14 -6.41 17.51 -5.23
CA THR A 14 -7.86 17.59 -5.08
C THR A 14 -8.25 18.26 -3.76
N LYS A 15 -9.34 19.04 -3.80
CA LYS A 15 -9.87 19.75 -2.62
C LYS A 15 -11.24 19.16 -2.26
N PRO A 16 -11.58 19.04 -0.97
CA PRO A 16 -12.90 18.58 -0.55
C PRO A 16 -14.00 19.45 -1.17
N THR A 17 -15.02 18.80 -1.72
CA THR A 17 -16.24 19.45 -2.21
C THR A 17 -17.04 20.04 -1.03
N GLU A 18 -18.02 20.89 -1.31
CA GLU A 18 -18.87 21.46 -0.25
C GLU A 18 -19.61 20.37 0.53
N ALA A 19 -20.12 19.36 -0.17
CA ALA A 19 -20.77 18.21 0.47
C ALA A 19 -19.81 17.45 1.39
N MET A 20 -18.55 17.24 0.98
CA MET A 20 -17.54 16.62 1.84
C MET A 20 -17.22 17.47 3.06
N ARG A 21 -17.13 18.80 2.90
CA ARG A 21 -16.90 19.73 4.03
C ARG A 21 -18.04 19.68 5.04
N ALA A 22 -19.28 19.69 4.56
CA ALA A 22 -20.45 19.55 5.41
C ALA A 22 -20.48 18.18 6.11
N ALA A 23 -20.15 17.09 5.42
CA ALA A 23 -20.09 15.75 6.02
C ALA A 23 -19.02 15.67 7.13
N MET A 24 -17.82 16.19 6.88
CA MET A 24 -16.75 16.24 7.89
C MET A 24 -17.15 17.08 9.11
N ALA A 25 -17.75 18.24 8.90
CA ALA A 25 -18.16 19.13 9.99
C ALA A 25 -19.30 18.57 10.86
N ASN A 26 -20.13 17.68 10.30
CA ASN A 26 -21.24 17.03 10.99
C ASN A 26 -20.96 15.56 11.36
N ALA A 27 -19.71 15.10 11.24
CA ALA A 27 -19.35 13.74 11.59
C ALA A 27 -19.50 13.51 13.10
N ASP A 28 -20.02 12.35 13.47
CA ASP A 28 -20.04 11.89 14.86
C ASP A 28 -18.67 11.28 15.18
N VAL A 29 -17.97 11.83 16.16
CA VAL A 29 -16.55 11.54 16.43
C VAL A 29 -16.33 11.26 17.90
N ASP A 30 -15.36 10.42 18.20
CA ASP A 30 -14.94 10.07 19.55
C ASP A 30 -13.48 9.58 19.55
N ASP A 31 -13.02 8.98 20.65
CA ASP A 31 -11.67 8.46 20.78
C ASP A 31 -11.47 7.14 20.00
N ASP A 32 -10.75 7.23 18.88
CA ASP A 32 -10.39 6.09 18.03
C ASP A 32 -9.40 5.12 18.72
N VAL A 33 -8.56 5.58 19.66
CA VAL A 33 -7.65 4.71 20.42
C VAL A 33 -8.43 3.75 21.32
N LEU A 34 -9.59 4.17 21.81
CA LEU A 34 -10.51 3.32 22.56
C LEU A 34 -11.42 2.48 21.64
N GLY A 35 -11.36 2.69 20.33
CA GLY A 35 -12.18 1.99 19.33
C GLY A 35 -13.65 2.38 19.35
N VAL A 36 -13.96 3.61 19.81
CA VAL A 36 -15.35 4.08 19.97
C VAL A 36 -15.73 5.21 19.02
N ASP A 37 -14.83 5.69 18.14
CA ASP A 37 -15.17 6.68 17.11
C ASP A 37 -16.19 6.09 16.11
N PRO A 38 -17.44 6.60 16.05
CA PRO A 38 -18.49 6.01 15.22
C PRO A 38 -18.26 6.21 13.72
N THR A 39 -17.53 7.24 13.32
CA THR A 39 -17.30 7.54 11.91
C THR A 39 -16.13 6.73 11.36
N ALA A 40 -15.05 6.59 12.12
CA ALA A 40 -13.93 5.72 11.78
C ALA A 40 -14.39 4.26 11.67
N TYR A 41 -15.11 3.74 12.67
CA TYR A 41 -15.63 2.37 12.66
C TYR A 41 -16.51 2.08 11.45
N ARG A 42 -17.45 2.98 11.12
CA ARG A 42 -18.31 2.82 9.93
C ARG A 42 -17.51 2.83 8.64
N PHE A 43 -16.51 3.70 8.53
CA PHE A 43 -15.65 3.75 7.36
C PHE A 43 -14.87 2.45 7.18
N GLU A 44 -14.22 1.96 8.24
CA GLU A 44 -13.46 0.71 8.21
C GLU A 44 -14.35 -0.50 7.90
N ALA A 45 -15.53 -0.60 8.53
CA ALA A 45 -16.46 -1.69 8.27
C ALA A 45 -16.95 -1.71 6.81
N GLU A 46 -17.27 -0.55 6.24
CA GLU A 46 -17.65 -0.45 4.83
C GLU A 46 -16.47 -0.77 3.91
N MET A 47 -15.25 -0.33 4.21
CA MET A 47 -14.06 -0.66 3.41
C MET A 47 -13.72 -2.14 3.47
N ALA A 48 -13.81 -2.79 4.64
CA ALA A 48 -13.63 -4.22 4.78
C ALA A 48 -14.62 -5.00 3.89
N LYS A 49 -15.89 -4.58 3.90
CA LYS A 49 -16.95 -5.15 3.04
C LYS A 49 -16.68 -4.93 1.55
N VAL A 50 -16.32 -3.71 1.14
CA VAL A 50 -16.00 -3.38 -0.27
C VAL A 50 -14.84 -4.24 -0.78
N MET A 51 -13.84 -4.46 0.06
CA MET A 51 -12.64 -5.23 -0.29
C MET A 51 -12.80 -6.74 -0.09
N GLY A 52 -13.92 -7.21 0.45
CA GLY A 52 -14.15 -8.62 0.78
C GLY A 52 -13.16 -9.16 1.82
N LYS A 53 -12.79 -8.33 2.80
CA LYS A 53 -11.86 -8.66 3.90
C LYS A 53 -12.58 -8.66 5.25
N GLU A 54 -11.97 -9.31 6.23
CA GLU A 54 -12.53 -9.44 7.58
C GLU A 54 -12.50 -8.11 8.35
N ALA A 55 -11.50 -7.26 8.09
CA ALA A 55 -11.30 -5.98 8.74
C ALA A 55 -10.59 -4.98 7.80
N ALA A 56 -10.61 -3.71 8.18
CA ALA A 56 -9.85 -2.63 7.57
C ALA A 56 -9.32 -1.71 8.68
N LEU A 57 -8.33 -0.88 8.35
CA LEU A 57 -7.74 0.11 9.26
C LEU A 57 -7.61 1.45 8.54
N PHE A 58 -8.15 2.51 9.12
CA PHE A 58 -7.98 3.86 8.61
C PHE A 58 -6.62 4.41 9.02
N VAL A 59 -5.87 4.93 8.05
CA VAL A 59 -4.52 5.48 8.27
C VAL A 59 -4.38 6.87 7.65
N PRO A 60 -3.53 7.76 8.21
CA PRO A 60 -3.35 9.11 7.72
C PRO A 60 -2.76 9.22 6.30
N SER A 61 -2.05 8.20 5.81
CA SER A 61 -1.43 8.21 4.48
C SER A 61 -1.22 6.81 3.91
N GLY A 62 -1.13 6.71 2.58
CA GLY A 62 -0.77 5.46 1.90
C GLY A 62 0.61 4.93 2.32
N THR A 63 1.59 5.82 2.55
CA THR A 63 2.92 5.44 3.07
C THR A 63 2.82 4.77 4.45
N MET A 64 1.94 5.25 5.34
CA MET A 64 1.74 4.58 6.63
C MET A 64 1.05 3.23 6.46
N GLY A 65 0.05 3.14 5.58
CA GLY A 65 -0.63 1.88 5.27
C GLY A 65 0.31 0.80 4.73
N ASN A 66 1.19 1.17 3.79
CA ASN A 66 2.21 0.28 3.25
C ASN A 66 3.23 -0.13 4.30
N LEU A 67 3.71 0.83 5.11
CA LEU A 67 4.65 0.51 6.18
C LEU A 67 4.04 -0.48 7.16
N ILE A 68 2.86 -0.20 7.72
CA ILE A 68 2.16 -1.11 8.66
C ILE A 68 1.97 -2.49 8.03
N SER A 69 1.52 -2.52 6.77
CA SER A 69 1.35 -3.76 6.02
C SER A 69 2.64 -4.58 5.99
N VAL A 70 3.76 -3.98 5.59
CA VAL A 70 5.05 -4.67 5.56
C VAL A 70 5.47 -5.11 6.96
N LEU A 71 5.29 -4.29 7.99
CA LEU A 71 5.67 -4.65 9.37
C LEU A 71 4.88 -5.84 9.92
N VAL A 72 3.57 -5.91 9.64
CA VAL A 72 2.72 -7.02 10.11
C VAL A 72 3.06 -8.33 9.41
N HIS A 73 3.42 -8.27 8.13
CA HIS A 73 3.78 -9.46 7.35
C HIS A 73 5.25 -9.89 7.51
N CYS A 74 6.13 -8.94 7.84
CA CYS A 74 7.55 -9.15 8.11
C CYS A 74 7.84 -9.05 9.61
N GLU A 75 7.23 -9.95 10.37
CA GLU A 75 7.22 -9.93 11.84
C GLU A 75 8.59 -10.16 12.51
N ILE A 76 9.56 -10.72 11.77
CA ILE A 76 10.92 -10.96 12.28
C ILE A 76 11.93 -9.97 11.71
N ARG A 77 12.92 -9.59 12.53
CA ARG A 77 14.09 -8.84 12.04
C ARG A 77 14.87 -9.71 11.05
N GLY A 78 15.33 -9.09 9.97
CA GLY A 78 15.95 -9.84 8.88
C GLY A 78 14.95 -10.46 7.91
N SER A 79 13.65 -10.15 8.02
CA SER A 79 12.69 -10.44 6.95
C SER A 79 13.07 -9.71 5.66
N GLU A 80 12.72 -10.30 4.53
CA GLU A 80 12.87 -9.74 3.18
C GLU A 80 11.50 -9.61 2.50
N VAL A 81 11.28 -8.47 1.86
CA VAL A 81 10.13 -8.22 0.98
C VAL A 81 10.58 -8.16 -0.47
N ILE A 82 9.94 -8.93 -1.34
CA ILE A 82 10.09 -8.86 -2.79
C ILE A 82 9.11 -7.82 -3.34
N LEU A 83 9.61 -6.88 -4.14
CA LEU A 83 8.80 -5.81 -4.72
C LEU A 83 9.40 -5.28 -6.02
N GLY A 84 8.63 -4.50 -6.76
CA GLY A 84 9.09 -3.89 -8.01
C GLY A 84 10.16 -2.82 -7.80
N ASP A 85 11.19 -2.79 -8.65
CA ASP A 85 12.25 -1.78 -8.63
C ASP A 85 11.75 -0.34 -8.83
N ASN A 86 10.54 -0.18 -9.37
CA ASN A 86 9.88 1.11 -9.57
C ASN A 86 8.65 1.33 -8.69
N SER A 87 8.39 0.42 -7.74
CA SER A 87 7.25 0.52 -6.82
C SER A 87 7.37 1.70 -5.86
N HIS A 88 6.21 2.22 -5.42
CA HIS A 88 6.11 3.34 -4.50
C HIS A 88 6.84 3.07 -3.17
N ILE A 89 6.63 1.87 -2.59
CA ILE A 89 7.30 1.42 -1.35
C ILE A 89 8.82 1.54 -1.46
N HIS A 90 9.38 1.16 -2.61
CA HIS A 90 10.83 1.18 -2.80
C HIS A 90 11.37 2.58 -3.08
N VAL A 91 10.72 3.34 -3.95
CA VAL A 91 11.28 4.58 -4.52
C VAL A 91 10.88 5.82 -3.72
N TYR A 92 9.64 5.90 -3.24
CA TYR A 92 9.02 7.16 -2.78
C TYR A 92 8.68 7.19 -1.29
N GLU A 93 8.97 6.13 -0.55
CA GLU A 93 8.67 6.02 0.89
C GLU A 93 9.92 6.12 1.78
N ASN A 94 10.97 6.75 1.25
CA ASN A 94 12.20 7.10 1.98
C ASN A 94 12.87 5.89 2.67
N GLY A 95 12.71 4.69 2.11
CA GLY A 95 13.22 3.45 2.71
C GLY A 95 12.59 3.13 4.07
N GLY A 96 11.35 3.53 4.32
CA GLY A 96 10.64 3.32 5.59
C GLY A 96 10.67 1.87 6.08
N ILE A 97 10.48 0.91 5.17
CA ILE A 97 10.50 -0.52 5.50
C ILE A 97 11.86 -0.99 6.04
N SER A 98 12.96 -0.40 5.59
CA SER A 98 14.30 -0.76 6.06
C SER A 98 14.68 0.04 7.31
N THR A 99 14.38 1.34 7.35
CA THR A 99 14.76 2.24 8.44
C THR A 99 13.94 2.03 9.71
N ILE A 100 12.64 1.78 9.58
CA ILE A 100 11.71 1.56 10.70
C ILE A 100 11.49 0.07 10.91
N GLY A 101 11.26 -0.66 9.82
CA GLY A 101 10.89 -2.07 9.88
C GLY A 101 12.03 -3.06 10.00
N ASN A 102 13.27 -2.67 9.73
CA ASN A 102 14.40 -3.60 9.65
C ASN A 102 14.14 -4.72 8.63
N VAL A 103 13.39 -4.41 7.57
CA VAL A 103 13.05 -5.31 6.48
C VAL A 103 13.97 -5.04 5.30
N HIS A 104 14.57 -6.11 4.78
CA HIS A 104 15.39 -6.08 3.58
C HIS A 104 14.51 -5.96 2.33
N SER A 105 14.91 -5.13 1.37
CA SER A 105 14.18 -5.02 0.10
C SER A 105 14.89 -5.82 -0.99
N LYS A 106 14.14 -6.72 -1.63
CA LYS A 106 14.57 -7.49 -2.80
C LYS A 106 13.80 -7.00 -4.01
N THR A 107 14.45 -6.21 -4.84
CA THR A 107 13.81 -5.68 -6.04
C THR A 107 13.79 -6.69 -7.17
N VAL A 108 12.66 -6.77 -7.85
CA VAL A 108 12.51 -7.40 -9.16
C VAL A 108 12.19 -6.31 -10.17
N LYS A 109 12.76 -6.41 -11.36
CA LYS A 109 12.55 -5.42 -12.41
C LYS A 109 11.08 -5.37 -12.82
N ASN A 110 10.47 -4.19 -12.77
CA ASN A 110 9.12 -4.03 -13.33
C ASN A 110 9.15 -4.10 -14.87
N ASN A 111 8.14 -4.75 -15.44
CA ASN A 111 7.80 -4.70 -16.85
C ASN A 111 7.27 -3.30 -17.22
N SER A 112 7.23 -3.00 -18.51
CA SER A 112 6.74 -1.69 -19.02
C SER A 112 5.27 -1.40 -18.65
N ASP A 113 4.50 -2.44 -18.36
CA ASP A 113 3.10 -2.37 -17.91
C ASP A 113 2.95 -2.36 -16.38
N GLY A 114 4.06 -2.27 -15.63
CA GLY A 114 4.09 -2.27 -14.17
C GLY A 114 4.07 -3.64 -13.52
N THR A 115 3.84 -4.73 -14.28
CA THR A 115 3.88 -6.09 -13.75
C THR A 115 5.31 -6.54 -13.41
N MET A 116 5.46 -7.72 -12.82
CA MET A 116 6.74 -8.38 -12.60
C MET A 116 6.64 -9.82 -13.13
N ASP A 117 7.71 -10.30 -13.77
CA ASP A 117 7.75 -11.68 -14.26
C ASP A 117 7.77 -12.66 -13.10
N ILE A 118 6.81 -13.61 -13.10
CA ILE A 118 6.65 -14.61 -12.04
C ILE A 118 7.95 -15.41 -11.84
N SER A 119 8.64 -15.77 -12.91
CA SER A 119 9.91 -16.51 -12.83
C SER A 119 11.02 -15.73 -12.13
N LEU A 120 11.03 -14.39 -12.24
CA LEU A 120 11.99 -13.54 -11.52
C LEU A 120 11.61 -13.36 -10.05
N ILE A 121 10.31 -13.37 -9.74
CA ILE A 121 9.82 -13.40 -8.36
C ILE A 121 10.23 -14.72 -7.71
N GLU A 122 9.92 -15.87 -8.34
CA GLU A 122 10.28 -17.20 -7.84
C GLU A 122 11.79 -17.34 -7.61
N ALA A 123 12.61 -16.93 -8.58
CA ALA A 123 14.06 -16.93 -8.45
C ALA A 123 14.60 -15.96 -7.38
N SER A 124 13.77 -15.04 -6.88
CA SER A 124 14.13 -14.11 -5.83
C SER A 124 13.78 -14.60 -4.43
N ILE A 125 12.94 -15.64 -4.30
CA ILE A 125 12.61 -16.26 -3.02
C ILE A 125 13.86 -16.99 -2.49
N ARG A 126 14.24 -16.71 -1.25
CA ARG A 126 15.39 -17.34 -0.60
C ARG A 126 15.05 -18.74 -0.10
N ASP A 127 16.03 -19.64 -0.17
CA ASP A 127 15.92 -20.95 0.45
C ASP A 127 15.92 -20.81 1.98
N PRO A 128 14.87 -21.29 2.68
CA PRO A 128 14.83 -21.28 4.14
C PRO A 128 16.00 -22.03 4.81
N GLU A 129 16.60 -23.02 4.14
CA GLU A 129 17.76 -23.75 4.67
C GLU A 129 19.03 -22.87 4.76
N GLU A 130 19.03 -21.73 4.06
CA GLU A 130 20.14 -20.76 4.03
C GLU A 130 19.90 -19.53 4.92
N GLU A 131 18.94 -19.58 5.86
CA GLU A 131 18.59 -18.47 6.77
C GLU A 131 19.79 -17.95 7.59
N LEU A 132 20.82 -18.77 7.80
CA LEU A 132 22.07 -18.33 8.44
C LEU A 132 22.82 -17.27 7.62
N TYR A 133 22.66 -17.25 6.30
CA TYR A 133 23.41 -16.41 5.37
C TYR A 133 22.57 -15.30 4.75
N TYR A 134 21.26 -15.48 4.65
CA TYR A 134 20.35 -14.60 3.93
C TYR A 134 19.14 -14.17 4.76
N PRO A 135 18.57 -12.99 4.48
CA PRO A 135 17.29 -12.60 5.07
C PRO A 135 16.15 -13.50 4.60
N THR A 136 15.14 -13.71 5.44
CA THR A 136 14.04 -14.63 5.18
C THR A 136 12.97 -13.96 4.33
N THR A 137 12.73 -14.43 3.10
CA THR A 137 11.63 -13.93 2.26
C THR A 137 10.29 -14.22 2.93
N ARG A 138 9.52 -13.17 3.25
CA ARG A 138 8.20 -13.30 3.92
C ARG A 138 7.03 -12.74 3.09
N LEU A 139 7.33 -11.80 2.20
CA LEU A 139 6.30 -10.99 1.55
C LEU A 139 6.63 -10.70 0.10
N ILE A 140 5.63 -10.78 -0.78
CA ILE A 140 5.67 -10.20 -2.13
C ILE A 140 4.65 -9.06 -2.19
N CYS A 141 5.10 -7.86 -2.59
CA CYS A 141 4.25 -6.69 -2.78
C CYS A 141 4.08 -6.36 -4.28
N LEU A 142 2.83 -6.22 -4.72
CA LEU A 142 2.47 -5.80 -6.07
C LEU A 142 1.75 -4.44 -6.04
N GLU A 143 1.98 -3.56 -7.02
CA GLU A 143 1.34 -2.23 -7.10
C GLU A 143 0.24 -2.19 -8.16
N ASN A 144 -0.98 -1.74 -7.79
CA ASN A 144 -2.05 -1.51 -8.76
C ASN A 144 -2.94 -0.31 -8.38
N THR A 145 -3.13 0.70 -9.24
CA THR A 145 -2.44 0.93 -10.53
C THR A 145 -0.98 1.31 -10.34
N HIS A 146 -0.08 0.84 -11.20
CA HIS A 146 1.33 1.18 -11.10
C HIS A 146 1.62 2.57 -11.69
N ALA A 147 2.01 3.54 -10.85
CA ALA A 147 2.03 4.96 -11.21
C ALA A 147 2.99 5.32 -12.37
N LYS A 148 4.05 4.52 -12.58
CA LYS A 148 4.98 4.69 -13.71
C LYS A 148 4.62 3.89 -14.98
N SER A 149 3.57 3.08 -14.94
CA SER A 149 3.12 2.31 -16.09
C SER A 149 2.04 3.07 -16.87
N ARG A 150 1.97 2.86 -18.19
CA ARG A 150 0.93 3.46 -19.06
C ARG A 150 -0.28 2.55 -19.25
N SER A 151 -0.38 1.46 -18.50
CA SER A 151 -1.38 0.40 -18.66
C SER A 151 -2.62 0.64 -17.78
N SER A 152 -3.78 0.28 -18.34
CA SER A 152 -5.01 0.07 -17.56
C SER A 152 -4.92 -1.25 -16.78
N PRO A 153 -5.58 -1.36 -15.62
CA PRO A 153 -5.56 -2.60 -14.83
C PRO A 153 -6.08 -3.79 -15.64
N PRO A 154 -5.56 -5.02 -15.44
CA PRO A 154 -6.13 -6.23 -16.03
C PRO A 154 -7.61 -6.37 -15.67
N SER A 155 -8.43 -6.89 -16.58
CA SER A 155 -9.90 -7.01 -16.49
C SER A 155 -10.44 -7.82 -15.30
N HIS A 156 -9.57 -8.43 -14.50
CA HIS A 156 -9.93 -9.26 -13.35
C HIS A 156 -9.58 -8.63 -11.99
N ILE A 157 -9.08 -7.39 -11.98
CA ILE A 157 -8.61 -6.73 -10.77
C ILE A 157 -9.34 -5.39 -10.61
N TRP A 158 -10.23 -5.33 -9.61
CA TRP A 158 -10.94 -4.12 -9.24
C TRP A 158 -9.94 -3.07 -8.74
N SER A 159 -9.92 -1.91 -9.41
CA SER A 159 -9.06 -0.77 -9.07
C SER A 159 -9.86 0.25 -8.27
N TYR A 160 -9.50 0.46 -7.01
CA TYR A 160 -9.91 1.63 -6.23
C TYR A 160 -8.69 2.48 -5.90
N TYR A 161 -8.84 3.79 -6.08
CA TYR A 161 -7.80 4.80 -6.08
C TYR A 161 -7.07 4.90 -4.73
N GLY A 162 -5.74 5.07 -4.80
CA GLY A 162 -4.87 5.33 -3.65
C GLY A 162 -3.95 4.17 -3.32
N GLY A 163 -2.91 3.93 -4.14
CA GLY A 163 -1.72 3.16 -3.77
C GLY A 163 -1.96 1.84 -3.02
N PHE A 164 -2.97 1.06 -3.39
CA PHE A 164 -3.20 -0.24 -2.77
C PHE A 164 -2.24 -1.26 -3.36
N PHE A 165 -1.35 -1.77 -2.51
CA PHE A 165 -0.53 -2.90 -2.85
C PHE A 165 -1.29 -4.19 -2.56
N TYR A 166 -1.25 -5.15 -3.49
CA TYR A 166 -1.65 -6.51 -3.16
C TYR A 166 -0.48 -7.16 -2.41
N ILE A 167 -0.76 -7.52 -1.17
CA ILE A 167 0.15 -8.26 -0.30
C ILE A 167 -0.14 -9.74 -0.53
N LEU A 168 0.84 -10.44 -1.09
CA LEU A 168 0.83 -11.90 -1.15
C LEU A 168 1.80 -12.41 -0.08
N ASN A 169 1.24 -13.06 0.94
CA ASN A 169 2.05 -13.80 1.90
C ASN A 169 2.78 -14.92 1.16
N VAL A 170 4.09 -14.95 1.31
CA VAL A 170 4.88 -16.14 1.00
C VAL A 170 4.83 -16.98 2.28
N LEU A 171 4.19 -18.15 2.21
CA LEU A 171 4.07 -19.09 3.32
C LEU A 171 5.45 -19.54 3.82
#